data_AF-A0A7T7GR41-F1
#
_entry.id   AF-A0A7T7GR41-F1
#
_cell.length_a   1.000
_cell.length_b   1.000
_cell.length_c   1.000
_cell.angle_alpha   90.00
_cell.angle_beta   90.00
_cell.angle_gamma   90.00
#
_symmetry.space_group_name_H-M   'P 1'
#
loop_
_entity.id
_entity.type
_entity.pdbx_description
1 polymer ?
#
loop_
_entity_poly.entity_id
_entity_poly.type
_entity_poly.pdbx_seq_one_letter_code
_entity_poly.pdbx_strand_id
1 'polypeptide(L)'
;MSPVKNGDIMKRLRKMMPKTVEPAFNSPEELLQWQREQGQLRSEALERENRAMKMQRTFNRSGIRPLHQNCSFDNYLVECEGQMKALMLARQYVEEFEGNIASFIFSGKPGTGKNHLAATICNDLLLRGKSVLIITVADIMSSMKDTFGNRNTSEEQLLNDLSKVDLLVIDEIGVQTESRYEKVIINQIVDRRSSSKRPTGMLTNSNMEEMNKLVGERVMDRMRLGNSLWVVFNWESYRHRVSGKEY
;
A
#
# COMPACT_ATOMS: atom_id res chain seq x y z
N MET A 1 -37.22 -30.44 41.31
CA MET A 1 -37.12 -29.21 40.50
C MET A 1 -37.60 -29.54 39.10
N SER A 2 -38.80 -29.09 38.72
CA SER A 2 -39.37 -29.37 37.41
C SER A 2 -38.62 -28.59 36.32
N PRO A 3 -38.31 -29.19 35.16
CA PRO A 3 -37.61 -28.50 34.09
C PRO A 3 -38.50 -27.36 33.58
N VAL A 4 -38.00 -26.13 33.63
CA VAL A 4 -38.67 -24.97 33.04
C VAL A 4 -38.87 -25.29 31.56
N LYS A 5 -40.11 -25.46 31.12
CA LYS A 5 -40.43 -25.70 29.72
C LYS A 5 -39.92 -24.50 28.90
N ASN A 6 -39.07 -24.74 27.89
CA ASN A 6 -38.46 -23.71 27.02
C ASN A 6 -39.46 -22.63 26.52
N GLY A 7 -40.73 -22.96 26.38
CA GLY A 7 -41.78 -22.02 25.98
C GLY A 7 -42.12 -20.91 26.99
N ASP A 8 -41.85 -21.07 28.29
CA ASP A 8 -42.11 -20.03 29.30
C ASP A 8 -41.03 -18.92 29.27
N ILE A 9 -39.77 -19.31 29.05
CA ILE A 9 -38.63 -18.38 29.01
C ILE A 9 -38.72 -17.45 27.80
N MET A 10 -39.00 -17.99 26.61
CA MET A 10 -39.11 -17.17 25.39
C MET A 10 -40.29 -16.21 25.41
N LYS A 11 -41.41 -16.59 26.05
CA LYS A 11 -42.56 -15.69 26.25
C LYS A 11 -42.21 -14.51 27.16
N ARG A 12 -41.44 -14.75 28.23
CA ARG A 12 -40.96 -13.68 29.12
C ARG A 12 -39.99 -12.74 28.40
N LEU A 13 -39.05 -13.28 27.61
CA LEU A 13 -38.13 -12.50 26.77
C LEU A 13 -38.87 -11.58 25.80
N ARG A 14 -39.86 -12.10 25.05
CA ARG A 14 -40.67 -11.30 24.12
C ARG A 14 -41.46 -10.17 24.80
N LYS A 15 -41.82 -10.32 26.07
CA LYS A 15 -42.50 -9.26 26.84
C LYS A 15 -41.56 -8.12 27.25
N MET A 16 -40.25 -8.41 27.34
CA MET A 16 -39.20 -7.43 27.68
C MET A 16 -38.56 -6.78 26.45
N MET A 17 -38.63 -7.43 25.28
CA MET A 17 -38.08 -6.92 24.03
C MET A 17 -39.04 -5.94 23.34
N PRO A 18 -38.52 -4.98 22.54
CA PRO A 18 -39.37 -4.13 21.70
C PRO A 18 -40.18 -4.97 20.71
N LYS A 19 -41.43 -4.56 20.46
CA LYS A 19 -42.37 -5.32 19.59
C LYS A 19 -41.89 -5.51 18.15
N THR A 20 -40.92 -4.72 17.71
CA THR A 20 -40.33 -4.76 16.36
C THR A 20 -39.17 -5.72 16.22
N VAL A 21 -38.72 -6.37 17.30
CA VAL A 21 -37.53 -7.24 17.27
C VAL A 21 -37.93 -8.68 17.03
N GLU A 22 -37.43 -9.23 15.93
CA GLU A 22 -37.57 -10.63 15.54
C GLU A 22 -36.24 -11.39 15.75
N PRO A 23 -36.27 -12.75 15.85
CA PRO A 23 -35.06 -13.54 15.90
C PRO A 23 -34.20 -13.30 14.66
N ALA A 24 -32.91 -13.02 14.87
CA ALA A 24 -31.98 -12.81 13.76
C ALA A 24 -31.73 -14.07 12.92
N PHE A 25 -32.01 -15.25 13.46
CA PHE A 25 -31.83 -16.55 12.80
C PHE A 25 -32.98 -17.48 13.17
N ASN A 26 -33.43 -18.28 12.21
CA ASN A 26 -34.52 -19.23 12.37
C ASN A 26 -34.05 -20.69 12.40
N SER A 27 -32.78 -20.95 12.10
CA SER A 27 -32.17 -22.28 12.23
C SER A 27 -30.72 -22.26 12.74
N PRO A 28 -30.23 -23.37 13.33
CA PRO A 28 -28.83 -23.51 13.71
C PRO A 28 -27.86 -23.44 12.52
N GLU A 29 -28.28 -23.93 11.35
CA GLU A 29 -27.48 -23.87 10.12
C GLU A 29 -27.26 -22.43 9.65
N GLU A 30 -28.32 -21.61 9.71
CA GLU A 30 -28.27 -20.18 9.37
C GLU A 30 -27.31 -19.42 10.31
N LEU A 31 -27.40 -19.70 11.62
CA LEU A 31 -26.49 -19.14 12.62
C LEU A 31 -25.03 -19.56 12.36
N LEU A 32 -24.78 -20.83 12.04
CA LEU A 32 -23.43 -21.34 11.79
C LEU A 32 -22.82 -20.73 10.51
N GLN A 33 -23.62 -20.58 9.46
CA GLN A 33 -23.19 -19.93 8.23
C GLN A 33 -22.82 -18.47 8.49
N TRP A 34 -23.69 -17.72 9.18
CA TRP A 34 -23.41 -16.35 9.57
C TRP A 34 -22.15 -16.24 10.42
N GLN A 35 -21.94 -17.14 11.40
CA GLN A 35 -20.72 -17.16 12.22
C GLN A 35 -19.45 -17.40 11.39
N ARG A 36 -19.50 -18.28 10.38
CA ARG A 36 -18.36 -18.52 9.47
C ARG A 36 -18.05 -17.29 8.63
N GLU A 37 -19.07 -16.68 8.04
CA GLU A 37 -18.91 -15.46 7.23
C GLU A 37 -18.34 -14.30 8.06
N GLN A 38 -18.89 -14.06 9.27
CA GLN A 38 -18.36 -13.05 10.18
C GLN A 38 -16.94 -13.39 10.68
N GLY A 39 -16.66 -14.67 10.92
CA GLY A 39 -15.33 -15.14 11.30
C GLY A 39 -14.29 -14.88 10.22
N GLN A 40 -14.66 -15.13 8.96
CA GLN A 40 -13.79 -14.87 7.80
C GLN A 40 -13.52 -13.38 7.63
N LEU A 41 -14.55 -12.54 7.65
CA LEU A 41 -14.42 -11.08 7.59
C LEU A 41 -13.51 -10.54 8.72
N ARG A 42 -13.69 -11.02 9.94
CA ARG A 42 -12.87 -10.62 11.09
C ARG A 42 -11.43 -11.10 10.97
N SER A 43 -11.21 -12.32 10.48
CA SER A 43 -9.86 -12.85 10.25
C SER A 43 -9.11 -12.03 9.21
N GLU A 44 -9.76 -11.69 8.09
CA GLU A 44 -9.17 -10.84 7.05
C GLU A 44 -8.85 -9.43 7.54
N ALA A 45 -9.70 -8.86 8.40
CA ALA A 45 -9.45 -7.57 9.03
C ALA A 45 -8.24 -7.63 9.98
N LEU A 46 -8.17 -8.65 10.84
CA LEU A 46 -7.04 -8.88 11.74
C LEU A 46 -5.73 -9.11 10.97
N GLU A 47 -5.77 -9.85 9.87
CA GLU A 47 -4.59 -10.05 9.03
C GLU A 47 -4.10 -8.75 8.40
N ARG A 48 -5.00 -7.86 8.00
CA ARG A 48 -4.64 -6.53 7.48
C ARG A 48 -4.00 -5.67 8.57
N GLU A 49 -4.60 -5.64 9.76
CA GLU A 49 -4.07 -4.90 10.91
C GLU A 49 -2.70 -5.44 11.33
N ASN A 50 -2.56 -6.76 11.43
CA ASN A 50 -1.30 -7.42 11.74
C ASN A 50 -0.23 -7.15 10.70
N ARG A 51 -0.59 -7.12 9.41
CA ARG A 51 0.34 -6.72 8.34
C ARG A 51 0.81 -5.28 8.53
N ALA A 52 -0.10 -4.33 8.75
CA ALA A 52 0.26 -2.93 9.00
C ALA A 52 1.17 -2.76 10.23
N MET A 53 0.82 -3.43 11.35
CA MET A 53 1.65 -3.43 12.56
C MET A 53 3.02 -4.09 12.34
N LYS A 54 3.08 -5.20 11.60
CA LYS A 54 4.34 -5.87 11.29
C LYS A 54 5.25 -4.95 10.47
N MET A 55 4.70 -4.25 9.47
CA MET A 55 5.47 -3.30 8.67
C MET A 55 6.00 -2.14 9.53
N GLN A 56 5.20 -1.63 10.47
CA GLN A 56 5.66 -0.64 11.43
C GLN A 56 6.83 -1.13 12.29
N ARG A 57 6.78 -2.39 12.75
CA ARG A 57 7.85 -3.00 13.55
C ARG A 57 9.10 -3.28 12.73
N THR A 58 8.96 -3.78 11.51
CA THR A 58 10.12 -4.14 10.65
C THR A 58 10.89 -2.90 10.21
N PHE A 59 10.20 -1.80 9.89
CA PHE A 59 10.84 -0.59 9.35
C PHE A 59 10.88 0.57 10.35
N ASN A 60 10.50 0.35 11.61
CA ASN A 60 10.38 1.35 12.69
C ASN A 60 9.60 2.62 12.30
N ARG A 61 8.65 2.51 11.35
CA ARG A 61 7.86 3.65 10.87
C ARG A 61 6.53 3.24 10.24
N SER A 62 5.55 4.13 10.28
CA SER A 62 4.35 4.01 9.44
C SER A 62 4.75 3.94 7.97
N GLY A 63 4.03 3.16 7.16
CA GLY A 63 4.34 2.95 5.74
C GLY A 63 4.41 4.24 4.91
N ILE A 64 3.91 5.36 5.44
CA ILE A 64 4.07 6.71 4.92
C ILE A 64 4.79 7.56 5.97
N ARG A 65 5.81 8.33 5.57
CA ARG A 65 6.56 9.22 6.47
C ARG A 65 5.62 10.32 7.02
N PRO A 66 5.82 10.80 8.27
CA PRO A 66 4.98 11.85 8.87
C PRO A 66 4.78 13.07 7.97
N LEU A 67 5.85 13.48 7.28
CA LEU A 67 5.85 14.57 6.29
C LEU A 67 4.81 14.44 5.18
N HIS A 68 4.35 13.22 4.90
CA HIS A 68 3.45 12.91 3.78
C HIS A 68 2.12 12.30 4.25
N GLN A 69 1.88 12.22 5.56
CA GLN A 69 0.63 11.66 6.10
C GLN A 69 -0.60 12.45 5.68
N ASN A 70 -0.48 13.78 5.57
CA ASN A 70 -1.59 14.65 5.20
C ASN A 70 -1.72 14.90 3.70
N CYS A 71 -0.91 14.24 2.85
CA CYS A 71 -1.02 14.38 1.39
C CYS A 71 -2.34 13.77 0.90
N SER A 72 -3.12 14.55 0.14
CA SER A 72 -4.37 14.14 -0.49
C SER A 72 -4.42 14.66 -1.93
N PHE A 73 -5.46 14.29 -2.66
CA PHE A 73 -5.65 14.85 -4.00
C PHE A 73 -6.13 16.30 -3.97
N ASP A 74 -6.70 16.74 -2.84
CA ASP A 74 -7.30 18.07 -2.70
C ASP A 74 -6.26 19.13 -2.32
N ASN A 75 -5.14 18.72 -1.72
CA ASN A 75 -4.03 19.61 -1.38
C ASN A 75 -2.82 19.49 -2.34
N TYR A 76 -3.00 18.82 -3.48
CA TYR A 76 -2.01 18.83 -4.56
C TYR A 76 -2.26 20.05 -5.47
N LEU A 77 -1.38 21.05 -5.39
CA LEU A 77 -1.52 22.28 -6.15
C LEU A 77 -1.20 22.05 -7.64
N VAL A 78 -2.12 22.51 -8.50
CA VAL A 78 -2.01 22.41 -9.96
C VAL A 78 -1.80 23.82 -10.55
N GLU A 79 -0.63 24.03 -11.13
CA GLU A 79 -0.16 25.27 -11.71
C GLU A 79 0.15 25.14 -13.22
N CYS A 80 0.24 23.90 -13.73
CA CYS A 80 0.45 23.65 -15.15
C CYS A 80 -0.31 22.41 -15.63
N GLU A 81 -0.43 22.28 -16.96
CA GLU A 81 -1.12 21.15 -17.60
C GLU A 81 -0.48 19.80 -17.25
N GLY A 82 0.85 19.75 -17.14
CA GLY A 82 1.57 18.54 -16.75
C GLY A 82 1.18 18.04 -15.35
N GLN A 83 1.01 18.96 -14.39
CA GLN A 83 0.55 18.64 -13.05
C GLN A 83 -0.91 18.19 -13.04
N MET A 84 -1.78 18.83 -13.83
CA MET A 84 -3.19 18.43 -13.99
C MET A 84 -3.27 16.99 -14.51
N LYS A 85 -2.49 16.69 -15.56
CA LYS A 85 -2.44 15.35 -16.16
C LYS A 85 -1.93 14.30 -15.18
N ALA A 86 -0.85 14.60 -14.44
CA ALA A 86 -0.33 13.71 -13.41
C ALA A 86 -1.38 13.42 -12.33
N LEU A 87 -2.08 14.46 -11.86
CA LEU A 87 -3.14 14.34 -10.86
C LEU A 87 -4.31 13.47 -11.36
N MET A 88 -4.78 13.71 -12.59
CA MET A 88 -5.85 12.91 -13.21
C MET A 88 -5.46 11.44 -13.35
N LEU A 89 -4.26 11.14 -13.86
CA LEU A 89 -3.78 9.77 -14.02
C LEU A 89 -3.64 9.05 -12.67
N ALA A 90 -3.21 9.76 -11.62
CA ALA A 90 -3.12 9.21 -10.28
C ALA A 90 -4.51 8.94 -9.67
N ARG A 91 -5.51 9.79 -9.92
CA ARG A 91 -6.90 9.52 -9.50
C ARG A 91 -7.44 8.28 -10.21
N GLN A 92 -7.29 8.21 -11.53
CA GLN A 92 -7.69 7.05 -12.33
C GLN A 92 -7.00 5.75 -11.84
N TYR A 93 -5.69 5.83 -11.54
CA TYR A 93 -4.93 4.69 -11.01
C TYR A 93 -5.57 4.09 -9.76
N VAL A 94 -6.00 4.95 -8.84
CA VAL A 94 -6.59 4.53 -7.56
C VAL A 94 -8.00 3.97 -7.77
N GLU A 95 -8.78 4.57 -8.65
CA GLU A 95 -10.12 4.08 -9.03
C GLU A 95 -10.04 2.68 -9.66
N GLU A 96 -9.05 2.44 -10.51
CA GLU A 96 -8.82 1.18 -11.22
C GLU A 96 -7.89 0.22 -10.47
N PHE A 97 -7.58 0.46 -9.19
CA PHE A 97 -6.57 -0.33 -8.46
C PHE A 97 -7.01 -1.78 -8.22
N GLU A 98 -8.29 -2.02 -7.97
CA GLU A 98 -8.77 -3.36 -7.66
C GLU A 98 -8.74 -4.30 -8.88
N GLY A 99 -8.11 -5.45 -8.73
CA GLY A 99 -7.99 -6.45 -9.82
C GLY A 99 -7.00 -6.08 -10.91
N ASN A 100 -6.30 -4.94 -10.79
CA ASN A 100 -5.33 -4.46 -11.76
C ASN A 100 -3.89 -4.74 -11.31
N ILE A 101 -3.03 -5.04 -12.27
CA ILE A 101 -1.59 -5.26 -12.07
C ILE A 101 -0.75 -4.04 -12.44
N ALA A 102 -1.40 -2.95 -12.85
CA ALA A 102 -0.75 -1.73 -13.30
C ALA A 102 0.19 -1.18 -12.23
N SER A 103 1.46 -1.09 -12.60
CA SER A 103 2.51 -0.44 -11.82
C SER A 103 2.62 1.03 -12.26
N PHE A 104 3.39 1.84 -11.54
CA PHE A 104 3.65 3.21 -11.99
C PHE A 104 5.10 3.62 -11.76
N ILE A 105 5.57 4.53 -12.60
CA ILE A 105 6.86 5.19 -12.49
C ILE A 105 6.63 6.69 -12.60
N PHE A 106 7.03 7.41 -11.55
CA PHE A 106 7.08 8.87 -11.55
C PHE A 106 8.54 9.29 -11.69
N SER A 107 8.86 9.93 -12.80
CA SER A 107 10.22 10.41 -13.08
C SER A 107 10.25 11.93 -13.15
N GLY A 108 11.35 12.56 -12.74
CA GLY A 108 11.54 14.01 -12.89
C GLY A 108 12.37 14.62 -11.77
N LYS A 109 12.62 15.92 -11.80
CA LYS A 109 13.54 16.56 -10.83
C LYS A 109 13.04 16.48 -9.37
N PRO A 110 13.92 16.62 -8.36
CA PRO A 110 13.50 16.77 -6.97
C PRO A 110 12.57 17.97 -6.77
N GLY A 111 11.64 17.87 -5.81
CA GLY A 111 10.75 18.97 -5.45
C GLY A 111 9.56 19.18 -6.39
N THR A 112 9.32 18.32 -7.37
CA THR A 112 8.20 18.42 -8.31
C THR A 112 6.89 17.78 -7.83
N GLY A 113 6.85 17.18 -6.64
CA GLY A 113 5.62 16.60 -6.07
C GLY A 113 5.44 15.09 -6.30
N LYS A 114 6.44 14.36 -6.82
CA LYS A 114 6.39 12.89 -6.99
C LYS A 114 5.97 12.16 -5.70
N ASN A 115 6.66 12.45 -4.59
CA ASN A 115 6.38 11.86 -3.28
C ASN A 115 5.01 12.24 -2.74
N HIS A 116 4.57 13.48 -2.98
CA HIS A 116 3.23 13.94 -2.58
C HIS A 116 2.17 13.09 -3.28
N LEU A 117 2.25 12.97 -4.61
CA LEU A 117 1.25 12.24 -5.37
C LEU A 117 1.27 10.73 -5.05
N ALA A 118 2.46 10.15 -4.85
CA ALA A 118 2.59 8.77 -4.40
C ALA A 118 2.00 8.55 -3.00
N ALA A 119 2.20 9.49 -2.08
CA ALA A 119 1.60 9.45 -0.75
C ALA A 119 0.09 9.63 -0.79
N THR A 120 -0.41 10.50 -1.66
CA THR A 120 -1.84 10.66 -1.93
C THR A 120 -2.47 9.35 -2.40
N ILE A 121 -1.87 8.66 -3.37
CA ILE A 121 -2.29 7.33 -3.83
C ILE A 121 -2.31 6.34 -2.65
N CYS A 122 -1.23 6.30 -1.88
CA CYS A 122 -1.10 5.39 -0.74
C CYS A 122 -2.16 5.68 0.35
N ASN A 123 -2.42 6.95 0.66
CA ASN A 123 -3.42 7.36 1.64
C ASN A 123 -4.83 6.97 1.20
N ASP A 124 -5.20 7.19 -0.07
CA ASP A 124 -6.51 6.78 -0.57
C ASP A 124 -6.68 5.25 -0.51
N LEU A 125 -5.65 4.49 -0.88
CA LEU A 125 -5.67 3.02 -0.79
C LEU A 125 -5.71 2.52 0.66
N LEU A 126 -5.08 3.22 1.61
CA LEU A 126 -5.21 2.91 3.04
C LEU A 126 -6.65 3.07 3.52
N LEU A 127 -7.34 4.13 3.09
CA LEU A 127 -8.77 4.34 3.40
C LEU A 127 -9.65 3.24 2.80
N ARG A 128 -9.25 2.66 1.66
CA ARG A 128 -9.88 1.47 1.05
C ARG A 128 -9.46 0.15 1.71
N GLY A 129 -8.73 0.21 2.82
CA GLY A 129 -8.30 -0.96 3.59
C GLY A 129 -7.23 -1.81 2.90
N LYS A 130 -6.44 -1.23 2.00
CA LYS A 130 -5.27 -1.87 1.37
C LYS A 130 -4.02 -1.63 2.20
N SER A 131 -3.07 -2.55 2.12
CA SER A 131 -1.74 -2.41 2.71
C SER A 131 -0.79 -1.71 1.76
N VAL A 132 -0.20 -0.60 2.19
CA VAL A 132 0.73 0.21 1.37
C VAL A 132 2.05 0.46 2.11
N LEU A 133 3.13 0.62 1.35
CA LEU A 133 4.44 0.99 1.89
C LEU A 133 5.18 1.91 0.92
N ILE A 134 5.69 3.03 1.43
CA ILE A 134 6.67 3.88 0.77
C ILE A 134 8.02 3.68 1.46
N ILE A 135 9.04 3.27 0.71
CA ILE A 135 10.37 2.99 1.24
C ILE A 135 11.45 3.44 0.26
N THR A 136 12.52 4.05 0.75
CA THR A 136 13.66 4.41 -0.10
C THR A 136 14.52 3.18 -0.34
N VAL A 137 15.24 3.16 -1.46
CA VAL A 137 16.23 2.11 -1.72
C VAL A 137 17.26 2.02 -0.59
N ALA A 138 17.68 3.15 -0.01
CA ALA A 138 18.59 3.19 1.14
C ALA A 138 18.05 2.39 2.33
N ASP A 139 16.78 2.61 2.67
CA ASP A 139 16.14 1.95 3.80
C ASP A 139 15.99 0.44 3.55
N ILE A 140 15.69 0.03 2.31
CA ILE A 140 15.70 -1.40 1.92
C ILE A 140 17.09 -1.97 2.14
N MET A 141 18.14 -1.34 1.60
CA MET A 141 19.51 -1.85 1.71
C MET A 141 20.01 -1.87 3.15
N SER A 142 19.66 -0.87 3.96
CA SER A 142 19.97 -0.87 5.40
C SER A 142 19.31 -2.06 6.10
N SER A 143 18.01 -2.25 5.86
CA SER A 143 17.25 -3.36 6.45
C SER A 143 17.80 -4.72 6.03
N MET A 144 18.24 -4.87 4.77
CA MET A 144 18.90 -6.08 4.29
C MET A 144 20.22 -6.33 5.02
N LYS A 145 21.07 -5.30 5.16
CA LYS A 145 22.35 -5.42 5.89
C LYS A 145 22.15 -5.79 7.36
N ASP A 146 21.13 -5.24 8.01
CA ASP A 146 20.82 -5.53 9.41
C ASP A 146 20.45 -7.01 9.62
N THR A 147 19.95 -7.71 8.59
CA THR A 147 19.68 -9.15 8.68
C THR A 147 20.94 -10.00 8.82
N PHE A 148 22.11 -9.54 8.35
CA PHE A 148 23.36 -10.30 8.49
C PHE A 148 23.83 -10.42 9.94
N GLY A 149 23.50 -9.42 10.78
CA GLY A 149 23.84 -9.40 12.20
C GLY A 149 22.76 -9.98 13.12
N ASN A 150 21.56 -10.24 12.61
CA ASN A 150 20.39 -10.60 13.40
C ASN A 150 19.95 -12.05 13.13
N ARG A 151 19.84 -12.88 14.18
CA ARG A 151 19.39 -14.28 14.05
C ARG A 151 17.88 -14.42 13.86
N ASN A 152 17.10 -13.37 14.13
CA ASN A 152 15.63 -13.44 14.14
C ASN A 152 14.98 -13.00 12.82
N THR A 153 15.72 -12.33 11.94
CA THR A 153 15.19 -11.78 10.68
C THR A 153 16.14 -12.14 9.54
N SER A 154 15.62 -12.77 8.49
CA SER A 154 16.39 -13.11 7.28
C SER A 154 16.05 -12.18 6.12
N GLU A 155 16.97 -12.07 5.14
CA GLU A 155 16.71 -11.39 3.87
C GLU A 155 15.44 -11.92 3.19
N GLU A 156 15.26 -13.24 3.18
CA GLU A 156 14.10 -13.89 2.58
C GLU A 156 12.79 -13.48 3.25
N GLN A 157 12.79 -13.35 4.58
CA GLN A 157 11.62 -12.88 5.32
C GLN A 157 11.30 -11.42 4.95
N LEU A 158 12.32 -10.56 4.82
CA LEU A 158 12.17 -9.16 4.44
C LEU A 158 11.65 -9.02 3.00
N LEU A 159 12.20 -9.79 2.05
CA LEU A 159 11.73 -9.83 0.66
C LEU A 159 10.27 -10.27 0.57
N ASN A 160 9.88 -11.27 1.38
CA ASN A 160 8.50 -11.73 1.43
C ASN A 160 7.55 -10.68 2.01
N ASP A 161 7.97 -9.95 3.05
CA ASP A 161 7.15 -8.89 3.63
C ASP A 161 6.97 -7.72 2.65
N LEU A 162 8.03 -7.30 1.96
CA LEU A 162 7.98 -6.29 0.88
C LEU A 162 7.12 -6.74 -0.31
N SER A 163 7.07 -8.04 -0.59
CA SER A 163 6.28 -8.60 -1.69
C SER A 163 4.79 -8.77 -1.35
N LYS A 164 4.44 -8.79 -0.05
CA LYS A 164 3.07 -9.06 0.45
C LYS A 164 2.23 -7.82 0.75
N VAL A 165 2.76 -6.61 0.58
CA VAL A 165 1.93 -5.40 0.59
C VAL A 165 1.18 -5.25 -0.73
N ASP A 166 -0.02 -4.68 -0.70
CA ASP A 166 -0.86 -4.50 -1.89
C ASP A 166 -0.24 -3.48 -2.85
N LEU A 167 0.27 -2.35 -2.32
CA LEU A 167 1.11 -1.41 -3.08
C LEU A 167 2.45 -1.17 -2.37
N LEU A 168 3.55 -1.36 -3.10
CA LEU A 168 4.89 -0.97 -2.66
C LEU A 168 5.39 0.16 -3.55
N VAL A 169 5.73 1.30 -2.96
CA VAL A 169 6.38 2.41 -3.63
C VAL A 169 7.84 2.44 -3.20
N ILE A 170 8.73 2.28 -4.17
CA ILE A 170 10.18 2.37 -3.98
C ILE A 170 10.64 3.76 -4.41
N ASP A 171 11.17 4.50 -3.45
CA ASP A 171 11.62 5.88 -3.62
C ASP A 171 13.15 5.97 -3.77
N GLU A 172 13.60 7.08 -4.35
CA GLU A 172 15.02 7.40 -4.57
C GLU A 172 15.78 6.38 -5.42
N ILE A 173 15.11 5.73 -6.38
CA ILE A 173 15.79 4.85 -7.34
C ILE A 173 16.74 5.68 -8.21
N GLY A 174 18.00 5.27 -8.26
CA GLY A 174 19.05 5.94 -9.03
C GLY A 174 19.74 7.11 -8.32
N VAL A 175 19.43 7.37 -7.05
CA VAL A 175 20.10 8.43 -6.26
C VAL A 175 21.42 7.95 -5.66
N GLN A 176 21.59 6.65 -5.44
CA GLN A 176 22.75 6.05 -4.78
C GLN A 176 23.72 5.39 -5.76
N THR A 177 24.91 5.05 -5.25
CA THR A 177 25.95 4.36 -6.01
C THR A 177 25.46 2.97 -6.44
N GLU A 178 25.50 2.69 -7.75
CA GLU A 178 24.97 1.50 -8.42
C GLU A 178 25.61 0.17 -7.95
N SER A 179 25.31 -0.29 -6.74
CA SER A 179 25.78 -1.58 -6.25
C SER A 179 25.09 -2.71 -6.99
N ARG A 180 25.87 -3.73 -7.43
CA ARG A 180 25.32 -4.95 -8.03
C ARG A 180 24.27 -5.61 -7.12
N TYR A 181 24.48 -5.56 -5.81
CA TYR A 181 23.57 -6.13 -4.83
C TYR A 181 22.22 -5.39 -4.81
N GLU A 182 22.23 -4.06 -4.89
CA GLU A 182 21.00 -3.25 -4.97
C GLU A 182 20.15 -3.64 -6.19
N LYS A 183 20.79 -3.76 -7.36
CA LYS A 183 20.11 -4.20 -8.60
C LYS A 183 19.48 -5.58 -8.44
N VAL A 184 20.16 -6.51 -7.78
CA VAL A 184 19.64 -7.86 -7.51
C VAL A 184 18.41 -7.81 -6.61
N ILE A 185 18.47 -7.06 -5.51
CA ILE A 185 17.35 -6.96 -4.56
C ILE A 185 16.13 -6.29 -5.21
N ILE A 186 16.30 -5.19 -5.93
CA ILE A 186 15.20 -4.53 -6.65
C ILE A 186 14.57 -5.48 -7.66
N ASN A 187 15.38 -6.23 -8.42
CA ASN A 187 14.87 -7.20 -9.38
C ASN A 187 14.06 -8.31 -8.70
N GLN A 188 14.56 -8.87 -7.58
CA GLN A 188 13.83 -9.88 -6.80
C GLN A 188 12.49 -9.36 -6.26
N ILE A 189 12.46 -8.13 -5.74
CA ILE A 189 11.23 -7.51 -5.24
C ILE A 189 10.22 -7.36 -6.39
N VAL A 190 10.63 -6.76 -7.51
CA VAL A 190 9.73 -6.52 -8.64
C VAL A 190 9.24 -7.82 -9.24
N ASP A 191 10.11 -8.83 -9.36
CA ASP A 191 9.73 -10.15 -9.90
C ASP A 191 8.68 -10.86 -9.05
N ARG A 192 8.90 -10.93 -7.73
CA ARG A 192 7.98 -11.58 -6.79
C ARG A 192 6.63 -10.88 -6.82
N ARG A 193 6.62 -9.55 -6.87
CA ARG A 193 5.41 -8.73 -6.91
C ARG A 193 4.66 -8.89 -8.23
N SER A 194 5.32 -8.77 -9.37
CA SER A 194 4.70 -8.93 -10.69
C SER A 194 4.12 -10.33 -10.86
N SER A 195 4.88 -11.36 -10.46
CA SER A 195 4.44 -12.77 -10.53
C SER A 195 3.24 -13.05 -9.63
N SER A 196 3.12 -12.29 -8.53
CA SER A 196 1.97 -12.35 -7.60
C SER A 196 0.84 -11.39 -7.97
N LYS A 197 0.86 -10.79 -9.16
CA LYS A 197 -0.13 -9.80 -9.63
C LYS A 197 -0.27 -8.60 -8.70
N ARG A 198 0.83 -8.14 -8.11
CA ARG A 198 0.87 -7.00 -7.19
C ARG A 198 1.62 -5.83 -7.82
N PRO A 199 1.02 -4.64 -7.87
CA PRO A 199 1.62 -3.49 -8.52
C PRO A 199 2.78 -2.89 -7.70
N THR A 200 3.71 -2.23 -8.37
CA THR A 200 4.83 -1.52 -7.74
C THR A 200 4.87 -0.07 -8.25
N GLY A 201 5.09 0.88 -7.34
CA GLY A 201 5.39 2.26 -7.66
C GLY A 201 6.89 2.51 -7.62
N MET A 202 7.44 3.29 -8.55
CA MET A 202 8.84 3.73 -8.52
C MET A 202 8.92 5.23 -8.64
N LEU A 203 9.68 5.86 -7.75
CA LEU A 203 9.99 7.29 -7.81
C LEU A 203 11.47 7.48 -8.14
N THR A 204 11.76 8.27 -9.17
CA THR A 204 13.13 8.47 -9.64
C THR A 204 13.35 9.89 -10.15
N ASN A 205 14.62 10.32 -10.14
CA ASN A 205 15.04 11.52 -10.84
C ASN A 205 15.57 11.24 -12.25
N SER A 206 15.65 9.97 -12.63
CA SER A 206 16.21 9.52 -13.89
C SER A 206 15.19 9.44 -15.02
N ASN A 207 15.66 9.61 -16.26
CA ASN A 207 14.83 9.36 -17.43
C ASN A 207 14.69 7.85 -17.73
N MET A 208 13.96 7.50 -18.78
CA MET A 208 13.68 6.11 -19.15
C MET A 208 14.94 5.32 -19.53
N GLU A 209 15.88 5.93 -20.25
CA GLU A 209 17.13 5.28 -20.65
C GLU A 209 18.04 5.01 -19.45
N GLU A 210 18.15 5.98 -18.56
CA GLU A 210 18.88 5.85 -17.29
C GLU A 210 18.26 4.77 -16.41
N MET A 211 16.92 4.74 -16.29
CA MET A 211 16.22 3.69 -15.55
C MET A 211 16.48 2.30 -16.13
N ASN A 212 16.47 2.14 -17.47
CA ASN A 212 16.84 0.85 -18.09
C ASN A 212 18.27 0.41 -17.70
N LYS A 213 19.22 1.33 -17.58
CA LYS A 213 20.60 1.02 -17.15
C LYS A 213 20.69 0.70 -15.64
N LEU A 214 19.88 1.37 -14.83
CA LEU A 214 19.85 1.20 -13.38
C LEU A 214 19.25 -0.14 -12.97
N VAL A 215 18.03 -0.45 -13.43
CA VAL A 215 17.28 -1.63 -12.97
C VAL A 215 17.26 -2.78 -13.97
N GLY A 216 17.68 -2.55 -15.22
CA GLY A 216 17.70 -3.53 -16.29
C GLY A 216 16.36 -3.65 -17.03
N GLU A 217 16.43 -4.09 -18.29
CA GLU A 217 15.26 -4.22 -19.18
C GLU A 217 14.18 -5.14 -18.60
N ARG A 218 14.57 -6.23 -17.94
CA ARG A 218 13.62 -7.20 -17.35
C ARG A 218 12.76 -6.59 -16.25
N VAL A 219 13.31 -5.67 -15.44
CA VAL A 219 12.53 -4.96 -14.42
C VAL A 219 11.58 -3.98 -15.10
N MET A 220 12.07 -3.26 -16.11
CA MET A 220 11.30 -2.27 -16.84
C MET A 220 10.14 -2.89 -17.63
N ASP A 221 10.33 -4.08 -18.20
CA ASP A 221 9.28 -4.86 -18.86
C ASP A 221 8.13 -5.21 -17.89
N ARG A 222 8.47 -5.71 -16.70
CA ARG A 222 7.48 -5.98 -15.63
C ARG A 222 6.74 -4.74 -15.18
N MET A 223 7.43 -3.61 -15.12
CA MET A 223 6.84 -2.32 -14.76
C MET A 223 5.96 -1.72 -15.87
N ARG A 224 5.88 -2.34 -17.05
CA ARG A 224 5.01 -1.95 -18.17
C ARG A 224 3.82 -2.90 -18.36
N LEU A 225 3.61 -3.86 -17.47
CA LEU A 225 2.48 -4.80 -17.59
C LEU A 225 1.15 -4.08 -17.39
N GLY A 226 0.15 -4.42 -18.22
CA GLY A 226 -1.18 -3.81 -18.18
C GLY A 226 -1.14 -2.31 -18.47
N ASN A 227 -2.03 -1.55 -17.85
CA ASN A 227 -2.13 -0.09 -18.03
C ASN A 227 -1.13 0.65 -17.10
N SER A 228 0.13 0.17 -17.06
CA SER A 228 1.14 0.77 -16.19
C SER A 228 1.46 2.21 -16.59
N LEU A 229 1.60 3.07 -15.60
CA LEU A 229 1.75 4.51 -15.80
C LEU A 229 3.21 4.92 -15.80
N TRP A 230 3.64 5.66 -16.82
CA TRP A 230 4.89 6.42 -16.78
C TRP A 230 4.56 7.91 -16.84
N VAL A 231 4.79 8.62 -15.74
CA VAL A 231 4.49 10.05 -15.63
C VAL A 231 5.77 10.84 -15.43
N VAL A 232 6.01 11.81 -16.31
CA VAL A 232 7.19 12.67 -16.28
C VAL A 232 6.83 14.01 -15.64
N PHE A 233 7.57 14.36 -14.60
CA PHE A 233 7.46 15.57 -13.79
C PHE A 233 8.51 16.58 -14.26
N ASN A 234 8.21 17.30 -15.34
CA ASN A 234 9.12 18.21 -16.04
C ASN A 234 8.88 19.71 -15.72
N TRP A 235 8.35 20.01 -14.54
CA TRP A 235 8.12 21.39 -14.07
C TRP A 235 9.10 21.79 -12.97
N GLU A 236 9.04 23.07 -12.58
CA GLU A 236 9.91 23.65 -11.56
C GLU A 236 9.64 23.08 -10.16
N SER A 237 10.70 23.05 -9.33
CA SER A 237 10.62 22.57 -7.95
C SER A 237 9.72 23.46 -7.12
N TYR A 238 8.76 22.92 -6.37
CA TYR A 238 7.91 23.66 -5.45
C TYR A 238 8.64 24.10 -4.17
N ARG A 239 9.80 23.50 -3.85
CA ARG A 239 10.49 23.69 -2.56
C ARG A 239 10.93 25.13 -2.28
N HIS A 240 11.09 25.97 -3.30
CA HIS A 240 11.43 27.40 -3.09
C HIS A 240 10.27 28.22 -2.48
N ARG A 241 9.04 27.68 -2.47
CA ARG A 241 7.86 28.36 -1.94
C ARG A 241 7.48 27.92 -0.52
N VAL A 242 8.06 26.81 -0.07
CA VAL A 242 7.78 26.25 1.26
C VAL A 242 8.47 27.12 2.31
N SER A 243 7.68 27.89 3.07
CA SER A 243 8.18 28.81 4.11
C SER A 243 8.46 28.14 5.46
N GLY A 244 8.29 26.81 5.55
CA GLY A 244 8.52 26.03 6.76
C GLY A 244 7.35 26.02 7.76
N LYS A 245 6.25 26.74 7.49
CA LYS A 245 5.04 26.78 8.33
C LYS A 245 3.96 25.76 7.94
N GLU A 246 4.20 24.97 6.90
CA GLU A 246 3.25 24.02 6.31
C GLU A 246 3.46 22.57 6.82
N TYR A 247 4.28 22.41 7.88
CA TYR A 247 4.67 21.14 8.49
C TYR A 247 4.33 21.11 9.98
#